data_AF-A0A6A3NX47-F1
#
_entry.id   AF-A0A6A3NX47-F1
#
_cell.length_a   1.000
_cell.length_b   1.000
_cell.length_c   1.000
_cell.angle_alpha   90.00
_cell.angle_beta   90.00
_cell.angle_gamma   90.00
#
_symmetry.space_group_name_H-M   'P 1'
#
loop_
_entity.id
_entity.type
_entity.pdbx_description
1 polymer ?
#
loop_
_entity_poly.entity_id
_entity_poly.type
_entity_poly.pdbx_seq_one_letter_code
_entity_poly.pdbx_strand_id
1 'polypeptide(L)'
;MFIEELFKVIKESNVYKNEYSEIVVIIFDNEPSYSQTEVLVPVHDDLGLRRLGPYRLMCNPIENGFRSVTAHIMQYLSLMRDMNQPRTQLTSTGPWISEAEAHV
;
A
#
# COMPACT_ATOMS: atom_id res chain seq x y z
N MET A 1 20.93 -7.62 17.43
CA MET A 1 19.98 -8.37 16.57
C MET A 1 18.84 -7.43 16.25
N PHE A 2 18.55 -7.16 14.98
CA PHE A 2 17.67 -6.06 14.55
C PHE A 2 16.29 -6.04 15.26
N ILE A 3 15.68 -7.22 15.47
CA ILE A 3 14.38 -7.35 16.14
C ILE A 3 14.40 -6.89 17.60
N GLU A 4 15.49 -7.17 18.33
CA GLU A 4 15.64 -6.79 19.75
C GLU A 4 15.71 -5.26 19.91
N GLU A 5 16.49 -4.59 19.05
CA GLU A 5 16.60 -3.14 19.05
C GLU A 5 15.27 -2.49 18.66
N LEU A 6 14.59 -3.02 17.64
CA LEU A 6 13.27 -2.55 17.23
C LEU A 6 12.24 -2.72 18.36
N PHE A 7 12.24 -3.87 19.03
CA PHE A 7 11.35 -4.13 20.17
C PHE A 7 11.58 -3.11 21.29
N LYS A 8 12.85 -2.85 21.64
CA LYS A 8 13.20 -1.82 22.63
C LYS A 8 12.68 -0.44 22.23
N VAL A 9 12.91 -0.02 20.98
CA VAL A 9 12.43 1.28 20.46
C VAL A 9 10.90 1.38 20.52
N ILE A 10 10.18 0.31 20.17
CA ILE A 10 8.72 0.27 20.25
C ILE A 10 8.27 0.43 21.71
N LYS A 11 8.84 -0.34 22.65
CA LYS A 11 8.50 -0.25 24.08
C LYS A 11 8.83 1.11 24.68
N GLU A 12 9.85 1.80 24.17
CA GLU A 12 10.25 3.12 24.63
C GLU A 12 9.37 4.25 24.06
N SER A 13 8.67 4.00 22.94
CA SER A 13 7.79 4.96 22.27
C SER A 13 6.64 5.44 23.17
N ASN A 14 6.40 6.74 23.18
CA ASN A 14 5.26 7.35 23.86
C ASN A 14 3.92 6.86 23.30
N VAL A 15 3.85 6.58 22.00
CA VAL A 15 2.64 6.02 21.37
C VAL A 15 2.32 4.66 21.96
N TYR A 16 3.32 3.79 22.06
CA TYR A 16 3.15 2.49 22.70
C TYR A 16 2.73 2.68 24.16
N LYS A 17 3.55 3.36 24.98
CA LYS A 17 3.27 3.55 26.42
C LYS A 17 1.90 4.17 26.74
N ASN A 18 1.38 5.04 25.88
CA ASN A 18 0.12 5.74 26.12
C ASN A 18 -1.11 5.00 25.56
N GLU A 19 -0.96 4.27 24.45
CA GLU A 19 -2.09 3.67 23.71
C GLU A 19 -2.12 2.13 23.76
N TYR A 20 -1.01 1.48 24.14
CA TYR A 20 -0.83 0.03 24.08
C TYR A 20 0.01 -0.50 25.27
N SER A 21 -0.53 -1.41 26.09
CA SER A 21 0.19 -1.86 27.31
C SER A 21 0.54 -3.34 27.36
N GLU A 22 0.08 -4.16 26.41
CA GLU A 22 0.03 -5.60 26.63
C GLU A 22 1.11 -6.38 25.86
N ILE A 23 1.03 -6.47 24.53
CA ILE A 23 1.88 -7.38 23.75
C ILE A 23 2.26 -6.75 22.42
N VAL A 24 3.55 -6.79 22.06
CA VAL A 24 3.99 -6.52 20.69
C VAL A 24 3.84 -7.79 19.88
N VAL A 25 3.18 -7.73 18.73
CA VAL A 25 3.03 -8.91 17.85
C VAL A 25 3.81 -8.67 16.57
N ILE A 26 4.75 -9.57 16.28
CA ILE A 26 5.45 -9.61 15.00
C ILE A 26 4.69 -10.54 14.08
N ILE A 27 4.32 -10.02 12.91
CA ILE A 27 3.59 -10.74 11.87
C ILE A 27 4.54 -11.00 10.71
N PHE A 28 4.83 -12.27 10.43
CA PHE A 28 5.54 -12.69 9.22
C PHE A 28 4.56 -13.15 8.15
N ASP A 29 4.88 -12.84 6.89
CA ASP A 29 4.22 -13.49 5.77
C ASP A 29 4.65 -14.96 5.66
N ASN A 30 3.86 -15.78 4.98
CA ASN A 30 4.11 -17.21 4.79
C ASN A 30 5.22 -17.52 3.76
N GLU A 31 6.01 -16.51 3.38
CA GLU A 31 7.10 -16.70 2.42
C GLU A 31 8.22 -17.55 3.04
N PRO A 32 8.72 -18.59 2.35
CA PRO A 32 9.75 -19.48 2.90
C PRO A 32 11.00 -18.76 3.40
N SER A 33 11.38 -17.66 2.73
CA SER A 33 12.52 -16.80 3.06
C SER A 33 12.42 -16.18 4.46
N TYR A 34 11.22 -15.94 4.98
CA TYR A 34 11.01 -15.35 6.31
C TYR A 34 11.20 -16.36 7.47
N SER A 35 11.21 -17.66 7.18
CA SER A 35 11.49 -18.70 8.19
C SER A 35 12.87 -18.54 8.84
N GLN A 36 13.84 -17.98 8.12
CA GLN A 36 15.18 -17.70 8.65
C GLN A 36 15.20 -16.52 9.63
N THR A 37 14.28 -15.56 9.46
CA THR A 37 14.18 -14.40 10.35
C THR A 37 13.38 -14.72 11.61
N GLU A 38 12.41 -15.63 11.52
CA GLU A 38 11.62 -16.10 12.67
C GLU A 38 12.47 -16.73 13.77
N VAL A 39 13.49 -17.51 13.40
CA VAL A 39 14.41 -18.13 14.38
C VAL A 39 15.32 -17.10 15.08
N LEU A 40 15.38 -15.88 14.55
CA LEU A 40 16.10 -14.74 15.14
C LEU A 40 15.17 -13.85 15.97
N VAL A 41 13.92 -14.24 16.20
CA VAL A 41 13.03 -13.48 17.09
C VAL A 41 13.39 -13.85 18.54
N PRO A 42 13.72 -12.85 19.38
CA PRO A 42 14.05 -13.08 20.78
C PRO A 42 12.79 -13.50 21.55
N VAL A 43 12.96 -14.31 22.59
CA VAL A 43 11.85 -14.74 23.44
C VAL A 43 11.64 -13.68 24.53
N HIS A 44 10.46 -13.06 24.53
CA HIS A 44 10.00 -12.16 25.61
C HIS A 44 8.56 -12.52 25.97
N ASP A 45 8.18 -12.35 27.24
CA ASP A 45 6.83 -12.67 27.73
C ASP A 45 5.74 -11.79 27.08
N ASP A 46 6.13 -10.61 26.60
CA ASP A 46 5.29 -9.60 25.96
C ASP A 46 5.57 -9.44 24.46
N LEU A 47 6.21 -10.44 23.84
CA LEU A 47 6.44 -10.52 22.40
C LEU A 47 5.79 -11.77 21.81
N GLY A 48 4.76 -11.56 20.99
CA GLY A 48 4.07 -12.62 20.26
C GLY A 48 4.58 -12.76 18.82
N LEU A 49 4.74 -14.00 18.37
CA LEU A 49 5.04 -14.32 16.98
C LEU A 49 3.82 -14.90 16.28
N ARG A 50 3.46 -14.37 15.09
CA ARG A 50 2.41 -14.97 14.24
C ARG A 50 2.83 -15.05 12.78
N ARG A 51 2.48 -16.18 12.15
CA ARG A 51 2.50 -16.34 10.69
C ARG A 51 1.14 -16.01 10.10
N LEU A 52 1.14 -15.27 9.01
CA LEU A 52 -0.03 -15.17 8.14
C LEU A 52 -0.21 -16.51 7.41
N GLY A 53 -1.47 -16.93 7.25
CA GLY A 53 -1.78 -18.07 6.40
C GLY A 53 -1.56 -17.74 4.91
N PRO A 54 -1.43 -18.74 4.04
CA PRO A 54 -1.27 -18.53 2.61
C PRO A 54 -2.41 -17.67 2.02
N TYR A 55 -2.06 -16.78 1.09
CA TYR A 55 -2.98 -15.87 0.38
C TYR A 55 -3.71 -14.84 1.26
N ARG A 56 -3.17 -14.50 2.44
CA ARG A 56 -3.73 -13.49 3.35
C ARG A 56 -3.10 -12.10 3.16
N LEU A 57 -2.77 -11.71 1.92
CA LEU A 57 -2.27 -10.36 1.59
C LEU A 57 -3.17 -9.26 2.16
N MET A 58 -4.50 -9.43 2.06
CA MET A 58 -5.46 -8.47 2.63
C MET A 58 -5.44 -8.38 4.16
N CYS A 59 -4.93 -9.39 4.86
CA CYS A 59 -4.78 -9.38 6.30
C CYS A 59 -3.39 -8.90 6.74
N ASN A 60 -2.50 -8.57 5.79
CA ASN A 60 -1.21 -7.98 6.09
C ASN A 60 -1.36 -6.45 6.22
N PRO A 61 -1.17 -5.86 7.42
CA PRO A 61 -1.23 -4.41 7.58
C PRO A 61 -0.22 -3.67 6.70
N ILE A 62 0.88 -4.32 6.33
CA ILE A 62 1.92 -3.79 5.44
C ILE A 62 1.37 -3.63 4.01
N GLU A 63 0.56 -4.59 3.53
CA GLU A 63 -0.04 -4.55 2.19
C GLU A 63 -0.99 -3.36 2.05
N ASN A 64 -1.75 -3.02 3.09
CA ASN A 64 -2.59 -1.82 3.09
C ASN A 64 -1.75 -0.54 2.98
N GLY A 65 -0.58 -0.50 3.61
CA GLY A 65 0.39 0.59 3.44
C GLY A 65 0.86 0.74 1.99
N PHE A 66 1.28 -0.38 1.36
CA PHE A 66 1.68 -0.39 -0.05
C PHE A 66 0.56 0.07 -0.97
N ARG A 67 -0.67 -0.41 -0.77
CA ARG A 67 -1.84 0.02 -1.56
C ARG A 67 -2.08 1.53 -1.46
N SER A 68 -1.92 2.12 -0.27
CA SER A 68 -2.05 3.57 -0.08
C SER A 68 -0.98 4.35 -0.85
N VAL A 69 0.27 3.91 -0.81
CA VAL A 69 1.38 4.53 -1.56
C VAL A 69 1.17 4.37 -3.06
N THR A 70 0.80 3.18 -3.53
CA THR A 70 0.48 2.93 -4.93
C THR A 70 -0.66 3.84 -5.41
N ALA A 71 -1.73 3.99 -4.60
CA ALA A 71 -2.83 4.89 -4.93
C ALA A 71 -2.36 6.35 -5.08
N HIS A 72 -1.53 6.84 -4.16
CA HIS A 72 -0.96 8.19 -4.25
C HIS A 72 -0.09 8.39 -5.50
N ILE A 73 0.76 7.41 -5.83
CA ILE A 73 1.60 7.45 -7.04
C ILE A 73 0.71 7.48 -8.29
N MET A 74 -0.30 6.62 -8.36
CA MET A 74 -1.21 6.57 -9.51
C MET A 74 -2.02 7.86 -9.66
N GLN A 75 -2.46 8.46 -8.55
CA GLN A 75 -3.15 9.75 -8.56
C GLN A 75 -2.22 10.86 -9.07
N TYR A 76 -0.98 10.92 -8.56
CA TYR A 76 0.02 11.88 -9.03
C TYR A 76 0.29 11.73 -10.53
N LEU A 77 0.50 10.49 -11.01
CA LEU A 77 0.74 10.23 -12.44
C LEU A 77 -0.47 10.57 -13.32
N SER A 78 -1.69 10.40 -12.80
CA SER A 78 -2.91 10.78 -13.52
C SER A 78 -3.02 12.30 -13.66
N LEU A 79 -2.77 13.04 -12.58
CA LEU A 79 -2.73 14.50 -12.62
C LEU A 79 -1.68 15.04 -13.59
N MET A 80 -0.48 14.44 -13.61
CA MET A 80 0.58 14.82 -14.54
C MET A 80 0.19 14.53 -16.01
N ARG A 81 -0.55 13.46 -16.27
CA ARG A 81 -1.07 13.19 -17.63
C ARG A 81 -2.12 14.20 -18.05
N ASP A 82 -3.07 14.54 -17.18
CA ASP A 82 -4.12 15.51 -17.50
C ASP A 82 -3.56 16.92 -17.74
N MET A 83 -2.52 17.32 -16.99
CA MET A 83 -1.83 18.60 -17.23
C MET A 83 -1.03 18.62 -18.53
N ASN A 84 -0.53 17.46 -18.96
CA ASN A 84 0.26 17.31 -20.18
C ASN A 84 -0.58 16.92 -21.41
N GLN A 85 -1.91 16.75 -21.26
CA GLN A 85 -2.78 16.60 -22.41
C GLN A 85 -2.83 17.93 -23.18
N PRO A 86 -2.53 17.95 -24.50
CA PRO A 86 -2.79 19.12 -25.30
C PRO A 86 -4.28 19.42 -25.21
N ARG A 87 -4.60 20.62 -24.73
CA ARG A 87 -5.96 21.15 -24.65
C ARG A 87 -6.50 21.16 -26.08
N THR A 88 -7.17 20.09 -26.49
CA THR A 88 -7.78 20.02 -27.81
C THR A 88 -8.98 20.96 -27.73
N GLN A 89 -8.74 22.21 -28.10
CA GLN A 89 -9.83 23.15 -28.31
C GLN A 89 -10.68 22.55 -29.43
N LEU A 90 -11.89 22.10 -29.11
CA LEU A 90 -12.91 21.95 -30.13
C LEU A 90 -13.15 23.36 -30.69
N THR A 91 -12.48 23.70 -31.80
CA THR A 91 -12.92 24.82 -32.63
C THR A 91 -14.22 24.39 -33.27
N SER A 92 -15.32 24.71 -32.59
CA SER A 92 -16.67 24.76 -33.12
C SER A 92 -16.75 25.79 -34.26
N THR A 93 -16.17 25.48 -35.41
CA THR A 93 -16.37 26.21 -36.67
C THR A 93 -16.16 25.25 -37.83
N GLY A 94 -17.13 24.38 -38.05
CA GLY A 94 -17.35 23.67 -39.31
C GLY A 94 -18.84 23.79 -39.66
N PRO A 95 -19.24 24.07 -40.91
CA PRO A 95 -20.62 24.45 -41.23
C PRO A 95 -21.59 23.29 -41.02
N TRP A 96 -22.81 23.62 -40.57
CA TRP A 96 -23.91 22.67 -40.40
C TRP A 96 -24.75 22.54 -41.70
N ILE A 97 -24.87 21.28 -42.18
CA ILE A 97 -26.00 20.63 -42.91
C ILE A 97 -26.20 21.08 -44.39
N SER A 98 -26.30 20.18 -45.37
CA SER A 98 -27.56 19.50 -45.76
C SER A 98 -27.42 18.10 -46.36
N GLU A 99 -28.42 17.27 -46.02
CA GLU A 99 -28.80 15.94 -46.51
C GLU A 99 -28.98 15.81 -48.04
N ALA A 100 -29.18 14.54 -48.46
CA ALA A 100 -29.63 13.98 -49.75
C ALA A 100 -28.46 13.43 -50.60
N GLU A 101 -28.42 12.20 -51.11
CA GLU A 101 -29.32 11.03 -51.24
C GLU A 101 -28.37 9.83 -51.52
N ALA A 102 -28.51 8.68 -50.85
CA ALA A 102 -29.21 7.49 -51.34
C ALA A 102 -28.84 7.04 -52.79
N HIS A 103 -28.14 5.90 -52.87
CA HIS A 103 -28.13 4.88 -53.94
C HIS A 103 -27.75 5.29 -55.38
N VAL A 104 -26.68 4.69 -55.91
CA VAL A 104 -26.65 3.54 -56.86
C VAL A 104 -25.23 3.00 -56.94
#